data_AF-A0A359DF31-F1
#
_entry.id   AF-A0A359DF31-F1
#
_cell.length_a   1.000
_cell.length_b   1.000
_cell.length_c   1.000
_cell.angle_alpha   90.00
_cell.angle_beta   90.00
_cell.angle_gamma   90.00
#
_symmetry.space_group_name_H-M   'P 1'
#
loop_
_entity.id
_entity.type
_entity.pdbx_description
1 polymer ?
#
loop_
_entity_poly.entity_id
_entity_poly.type
_entity_poly.pdbx_seq_one_letter_code
_entity_poly.pdbx_strand_id
1 'polypeptide(L)'
;MIACLRSLSVLGLVGLLAACASSPSSNLGELPRTPQANIEQLLQQAGESQPEQAALLRLSAADLAYQQRDIGRAAGILEQVPLDNLKPAQQIYASTLAAELALARDKPKAALQALSHPSLERLGELPVEQQVRSQLARATAL
;
A
#
# COMPACT_ATOMS: atom_id res chain seq x y z
N MET A 1 -13.85 38.67 -54.93
CA MET A 1 -13.98 38.37 -53.48
C MET A 1 -14.06 36.85 -53.35
N ILE A 2 -12.96 36.20 -52.96
CA ILE A 2 -12.87 34.75 -52.80
C ILE A 2 -12.88 34.51 -51.30
N ALA A 3 -14.03 34.06 -50.79
CA ALA A 3 -14.28 33.88 -49.36
C ALA A 3 -13.58 32.61 -48.85
N CYS A 4 -12.99 32.75 -47.67
CA CYS A 4 -12.16 31.76 -47.00
C CYS A 4 -12.98 30.54 -46.53
N LEU A 5 -12.73 29.36 -47.11
CA LEU A 5 -13.07 28.07 -46.49
C LEU A 5 -11.79 27.29 -46.22
N ARG A 6 -11.16 27.52 -45.06
CA ARG A 6 -9.94 26.79 -44.69
C ARG A 6 -9.77 26.63 -43.17
N SER A 7 -10.86 26.38 -42.45
CA SER A 7 -10.82 26.20 -40.99
C SER A 7 -11.89 25.25 -40.47
N LEU A 8 -11.98 24.05 -41.04
CA LEU A 8 -12.72 22.94 -40.42
C LEU A 8 -11.96 21.64 -40.67
N SER A 9 -11.89 20.79 -39.64
CA SER A 9 -11.26 19.47 -39.59
C SER A 9 -9.76 19.43 -39.26
N VAL A 10 -9.39 20.05 -38.14
CA VAL A 10 -8.35 19.49 -37.27
C VAL A 10 -8.91 19.46 -35.85
N LEU A 11 -9.62 18.39 -35.49
CA LEU A 11 -9.72 17.93 -34.10
C LEU A 11 -10.27 16.50 -34.11
N GLY A 12 -9.36 15.53 -34.10
CA GLY A 12 -9.66 14.11 -34.07
C GLY A 12 -8.51 13.40 -33.39
N LEU A 13 -8.23 13.78 -32.14
CA LEU A 13 -7.30 13.05 -31.28
C LEU A 13 -7.90 13.00 -29.87
N VAL A 14 -7.76 11.82 -29.26
CA VAL A 14 -8.06 11.42 -27.88
C VAL A 14 -9.25 10.48 -27.79
N GLY A 15 -8.92 9.19 -27.69
CA GLY A 15 -9.85 8.16 -27.26
C GLY A 15 -9.19 6.79 -27.36
N LEU A 16 -9.09 6.11 -26.22
CA LEU A 16 -8.73 4.69 -26.02
C LEU A 16 -7.25 4.37 -25.73
N LEU A 17 -6.84 4.71 -24.51
CA LEU A 17 -5.84 3.95 -23.74
C LEU A 17 -6.43 3.56 -22.37
N ALA A 18 -7.56 2.86 -22.37
CA ALA A 18 -8.15 2.28 -21.16
C ALA A 18 -8.38 0.77 -21.37
N ALA A 19 -7.28 0.01 -21.35
CA ALA A 19 -7.22 -1.45 -21.34
C ALA A 19 -5.75 -1.82 -21.07
N CYS A 20 -5.31 -2.56 -20.05
CA CYS A 20 -5.95 -3.40 -19.06
C CYS A 20 -5.12 -3.31 -17.77
N ALA A 21 -5.72 -2.96 -16.65
CA ALA A 21 -5.17 -3.24 -15.32
C ALA A 21 -6.21 -4.05 -14.53
N SER A 22 -6.72 -5.12 -15.14
CA SER A 22 -7.43 -6.16 -14.41
C SER A 22 -6.38 -7.05 -13.75
N SER A 23 -5.77 -6.55 -12.68
CA SER A 23 -4.94 -7.38 -11.80
C SER A 23 -5.86 -8.39 -11.11
N PRO A 24 -5.49 -9.68 -11.03
CA PRO A 24 -6.29 -10.66 -10.31
C PRO A 24 -6.38 -10.22 -8.84
N SER A 25 -7.59 -9.88 -8.40
CA SER A 25 -7.87 -9.63 -6.98
C SER A 25 -7.58 -10.91 -6.23
N SER A 26 -6.47 -10.94 -5.48
CA SER A 26 -6.06 -12.12 -4.73
C SER A 26 -6.98 -12.29 -3.51
N ASN A 27 -7.49 -13.50 -3.30
CA ASN A 27 -8.32 -13.84 -2.12
C ASN A 27 -7.63 -13.61 -0.76
N LEU A 28 -6.34 -13.28 -0.79
CA LEU A 28 -5.53 -12.94 0.37
C LEU A 28 -5.78 -11.52 0.90
N GLY A 29 -6.39 -10.65 0.09
CA GLY A 29 -6.50 -9.22 0.36
C GLY A 29 -5.38 -8.40 -0.29
N GLU A 30 -5.55 -7.08 -0.34
CA GLU A 30 -4.57 -6.13 -0.85
C GLU A 30 -4.69 -4.82 -0.07
N LEU A 31 -3.67 -3.95 -0.18
CA LEU A 31 -3.78 -2.57 0.30
C LEU A 31 -4.45 -1.69 -0.75
N PRO A 32 -5.40 -0.81 -0.36
CA PRO A 32 -5.90 0.25 -1.23
C PRO A 32 -4.76 1.06 -1.86
N ARG A 33 -4.54 0.89 -3.17
CA ARG A 33 -3.58 1.71 -3.93
C ARG A 33 -4.26 3.01 -4.32
N THR A 34 -4.07 4.04 -3.53
CA THR A 34 -4.60 5.38 -3.80
C THR A 34 -3.43 6.33 -4.09
N PRO A 35 -3.14 6.62 -5.38
CA PRO A 35 -1.92 7.33 -5.78
C PRO A 35 -1.75 8.75 -5.22
N GLN A 36 -2.83 9.37 -4.70
CA GLN A 36 -2.80 10.71 -4.08
C GLN A 36 -3.61 10.81 -2.77
N ALA A 37 -3.87 9.70 -2.07
CA ALA A 37 -4.61 9.82 -0.82
C ALA A 37 -3.81 10.60 0.22
N ASN A 38 -4.48 11.51 0.93
CA ASN A 38 -3.88 12.17 2.08
C ASN A 38 -4.00 11.28 3.33
N ILE A 39 -2.98 11.26 4.19
CA ILE A 39 -2.95 10.44 5.42
C ILE A 39 -4.16 10.77 6.30
N GLU A 40 -4.48 12.05 6.48
CA GLU A 40 -5.63 12.47 7.32
C GLU A 40 -6.97 12.04 6.72
N GLN A 41 -7.09 12.03 5.38
CA GLN A 41 -8.31 11.56 4.71
C GLN A 41 -8.52 10.07 4.91
N LEU A 42 -7.44 9.26 4.81
CA LEU A 42 -7.50 7.83 5.08
C LEU A 42 -7.89 7.55 6.54
N LEU A 43 -7.32 8.30 7.49
CA LEU A 43 -7.65 8.15 8.90
C LEU A 43 -9.07 8.61 9.23
N GLN A 44 -9.55 9.68 8.60
CA GLN A 44 -10.93 10.14 8.74
C GLN A 44 -11.90 9.08 8.21
N GLN A 45 -11.68 8.58 6.99
CA GLN A 45 -12.48 7.51 6.42
C GLN A 45 -12.44 6.24 7.28
N ALA A 46 -11.29 5.93 7.88
CA ALA A 46 -11.18 4.80 8.82
C ALA A 46 -12.05 5.00 10.07
N GLY A 47 -12.21 6.24 10.55
CA GLY A 47 -13.10 6.56 11.66
C GLY A 47 -14.59 6.38 11.34
N GLU A 48 -14.97 6.48 10.07
CA GLU A 48 -16.35 6.39 9.58
C GLU A 48 -16.69 4.99 9.02
N SER A 49 -15.70 4.11 8.91
CA SER A 49 -15.82 2.80 8.26
C SER A 49 -16.11 1.66 9.24
N GLN A 50 -16.59 0.53 8.70
CA GLN A 50 -16.68 -0.72 9.45
C GLN A 50 -15.30 -1.21 9.91
N PRO A 51 -15.19 -1.98 11.01
CA PRO A 51 -13.91 -2.31 11.64
C PRO A 51 -12.84 -2.92 10.70
N GLU A 52 -13.22 -3.84 9.82
CA GLU A 52 -12.29 -4.46 8.85
C GLU A 52 -11.75 -3.43 7.86
N GLN A 53 -12.65 -2.63 7.26
CA GLN A 53 -12.28 -1.55 6.35
C GLN A 53 -11.47 -0.45 7.04
N ALA A 54 -11.80 -0.14 8.29
CA ALA A 54 -11.07 0.82 9.10
C ALA A 54 -9.64 0.36 9.38
N ALA A 55 -9.43 -0.93 9.67
CA ALA A 55 -8.10 -1.50 9.86
C ALA A 55 -7.26 -1.40 8.57
N LEU A 56 -7.88 -1.70 7.42
CA LEU A 56 -7.26 -1.54 6.10
C LEU A 56 -6.84 -0.11 5.79
N LEU A 57 -7.74 0.85 6.01
CA LEU A 57 -7.46 2.27 5.76
C LEU A 57 -6.34 2.79 6.67
N ARG A 58 -6.31 2.37 7.94
CA ARG A 58 -5.20 2.69 8.85
C ARG A 58 -3.89 2.06 8.39
N LEU A 59 -3.90 0.82 7.93
CA LEU A 59 -2.69 0.17 7.41
C LEU A 59 -2.15 0.88 6.16
N SER A 60 -3.02 1.27 5.23
CA SER A 60 -2.65 2.12 4.09
C SER A 60 -2.09 3.48 4.52
N ALA A 61 -2.70 4.11 5.53
CA ALA A 61 -2.22 5.39 6.07
C ALA A 61 -0.83 5.25 6.72
N ALA A 62 -0.57 4.17 7.45
CA ALA A 62 0.73 3.86 8.03
C ALA A 62 1.80 3.64 6.94
N ASP A 63 1.46 2.88 5.90
CA ASP A 63 2.37 2.64 4.76
C ASP A 63 2.73 3.95 4.05
N LEU A 64 1.72 4.80 3.81
CA LEU A 64 1.93 6.10 3.19
C LEU A 64 2.80 7.01 4.07
N ALA A 65 2.57 7.05 5.38
CA ALA A 65 3.40 7.81 6.31
C ALA A 65 4.87 7.35 6.27
N TYR A 66 5.10 6.03 6.19
CA TYR A 66 6.45 5.47 6.05
C TYR A 66 7.12 5.86 4.73
N GLN A 67 6.37 5.81 3.62
CA GLN A 67 6.86 6.27 2.31
C GLN A 67 7.23 7.75 2.31
N GLN A 68 6.49 8.58 3.08
CA GLN A 68 6.79 9.99 3.31
C GLN A 68 7.93 10.23 4.32
N ARG A 69 8.63 9.17 4.77
CA ARG A 69 9.72 9.20 5.76
C ARG A 69 9.27 9.66 7.16
N ASP A 70 7.98 9.71 7.44
CA ASP A 70 7.46 10.00 8.77
C ASP A 70 7.35 8.71 9.61
N ILE A 71 8.50 8.24 10.08
CA ILE A 71 8.65 6.97 10.81
C ILE A 71 7.82 6.98 12.11
N GLY A 72 7.76 8.12 12.79
CA GLY A 72 7.02 8.26 14.04
C GLY A 72 5.52 8.13 13.83
N ARG A 73 4.98 8.84 12.84
CA ARG A 73 3.56 8.77 12.49
C ARG A 73 3.18 7.39 11.95
N ALA A 74 4.01 6.81 11.10
CA ALA A 74 3.79 5.47 10.56
C ALA A 74 3.69 4.42 11.68
N ALA A 75 4.61 4.44 12.65
CA ALA A 75 4.56 3.55 13.80
C ALA A 75 3.30 3.76 14.65
N GLY A 76 2.95 5.02 14.96
CA GLY A 76 1.78 5.34 15.76
C GLY A 76 0.45 4.96 15.10
N ILE A 77 0.36 5.00 13.76
CA ILE A 77 -0.81 4.52 13.03
C ILE A 77 -0.83 2.99 13.02
N LEU A 78 0.31 2.34 12.76
CA LEU A 78 0.40 0.87 12.69
C LEU A 78 0.03 0.20 14.01
N GLU A 79 0.38 0.80 15.15
CA GLU A 79 0.00 0.33 16.49
C GLU A 79 -1.53 0.28 16.71
N GLN A 80 -2.30 1.05 15.95
CA GLN A 80 -3.77 1.07 16.01
C GLN A 80 -4.42 0.06 15.07
N VAL A 81 -3.65 -0.68 14.28
CA VAL A 81 -4.16 -1.68 13.34
C VAL A 81 -4.32 -3.03 14.04
N PRO A 82 -5.54 -3.57 14.19
CA PRO A 82 -5.74 -4.88 14.78
C PRO A 82 -5.33 -5.99 13.80
N LEU A 83 -4.09 -6.46 13.88
CA LEU A 83 -3.49 -7.47 12.99
C LEU A 83 -4.34 -8.74 12.87
N ASP A 84 -4.94 -9.19 13.96
CA ASP A 84 -5.74 -10.44 14.01
C ASP A 84 -7.01 -10.37 13.16
N ASN A 85 -7.52 -9.16 12.91
CA ASN A 85 -8.72 -8.92 12.12
C ASN A 85 -8.42 -8.73 10.62
N LEU A 86 -7.14 -8.71 10.25
CA LEU A 86 -6.71 -8.54 8.86
C LEU A 86 -6.68 -9.87 8.11
N LYS A 87 -6.89 -9.81 6.79
CA LYS A 87 -6.68 -10.96 5.91
C LYS A 87 -5.18 -11.30 5.81
N PRO A 88 -4.81 -12.54 5.42
CA PRO A 88 -3.41 -12.95 5.40
C PRO A 88 -2.47 -12.04 4.59
N ALA A 89 -2.88 -11.52 3.43
CA ALA A 89 -2.04 -10.55 2.70
C ALA A 89 -1.78 -9.29 3.52
N GLN A 90 -2.82 -8.75 4.14
CA GLN A 90 -2.75 -7.51 4.90
C GLN A 90 -1.88 -7.69 6.16
N GLN A 91 -1.93 -8.87 6.78
CA GLN A 91 -1.00 -9.24 7.85
C GLN A 91 0.45 -9.27 7.36
N ILE A 92 0.72 -9.77 6.14
CA ILE A 92 2.06 -9.73 5.54
C ILE A 92 2.48 -8.27 5.31
N TYR A 93 1.62 -7.43 4.73
CA TYR A 93 1.90 -5.99 4.55
C TYR A 93 2.26 -5.31 5.87
N ALA A 94 1.47 -5.54 6.92
CA ALA A 94 1.69 -4.95 8.23
C ALA A 94 2.97 -5.48 8.90
N SER A 95 3.26 -6.78 8.78
CA SER A 95 4.49 -7.38 9.31
C SER A 95 5.74 -6.86 8.61
N THR A 96 5.69 -6.69 7.29
CA THR A 96 6.79 -6.08 6.52
C THR A 96 7.00 -4.63 6.92
N LEU A 97 5.92 -3.85 7.05
CA LEU A 97 6.00 -2.46 7.50
C LEU A 97 6.55 -2.35 8.93
N ALA A 98 6.11 -3.22 9.85
CA ALA A 98 6.65 -3.27 11.21
C ALA A 98 8.15 -3.55 11.21
N ALA A 99 8.62 -4.43 10.32
CA ALA A 99 10.04 -4.73 10.19
C ALA A 99 10.85 -3.55 9.66
N GLU A 100 10.35 -2.87 8.64
CA GLU A 100 10.95 -1.66 8.08
C GLU A 100 11.02 -0.52 9.09
N LEU A 101 9.95 -0.31 9.88
CA LEU A 101 9.93 0.67 10.97
C LEU A 101 10.92 0.32 12.08
N ALA A 102 11.10 -0.97 12.37
CA ALA A 102 12.12 -1.42 13.32
C ALA A 102 13.53 -1.17 12.79
N LEU A 103 13.80 -1.43 11.52
CA LEU A 103 15.08 -1.13 10.87
C LEU A 103 15.38 0.36 10.82
N ALA A 104 14.37 1.19 10.53
CA ALA A 104 14.49 2.65 10.56
C ALA A 104 14.83 3.21 11.96
N ARG A 105 14.70 2.38 13.00
CA ARG A 105 15.02 2.70 14.39
C ARG A 105 16.22 1.90 14.91
N ASP A 106 17.02 1.32 14.01
CA ASP A 106 18.21 0.51 14.31
C ASP A 106 17.93 -0.72 15.19
N LYS A 107 16.75 -1.35 15.02
CA LYS A 107 16.33 -2.54 15.76
C LYS A 107 16.20 -3.77 14.85
N PRO A 108 17.31 -4.33 14.33
CA PRO A 108 17.28 -5.47 13.40
C PRO A 108 16.65 -6.74 14.01
N LYS A 109 16.85 -7.00 15.31
CA LYS A 109 16.21 -8.14 15.99
C LYS A 109 14.68 -8.03 16.02
N ALA A 110 14.15 -6.85 16.27
CA ALA A 110 12.71 -6.60 16.24
C ALA A 110 12.17 -6.73 14.80
N ALA A 111 12.96 -6.33 13.80
CA ALA A 111 12.60 -6.52 12.40
C ALA A 111 12.47 -8.00 12.02
N LEU A 112 13.44 -8.84 12.42
CA LEU A 112 13.37 -10.29 12.20
C LEU A 112 12.19 -10.92 12.93
N GLN A 113 11.88 -10.47 14.13
CA GLN A 113 10.70 -10.92 14.88
C GLN A 113 9.41 -10.59 14.13
N ALA A 114 9.25 -9.36 13.63
CA ALA A 114 8.10 -8.99 12.81
C ALA A 114 7.98 -9.87 11.54
N LEU A 115 9.11 -10.19 10.90
CA LEU A 115 9.15 -11.06 9.71
C LEU A 115 9.03 -12.56 10.00
N SER A 116 8.90 -12.97 11.27
CA SER A 116 8.61 -14.35 11.67
C SER A 116 7.12 -14.65 11.82
N HIS A 117 6.25 -13.69 11.51
CA HIS A 117 4.80 -13.88 11.62
C HIS A 117 4.30 -15.01 10.68
N PRO A 118 3.36 -15.89 11.12
CA PRO A 118 2.92 -17.06 10.34
C PRO A 118 2.37 -16.73 8.94
N SER A 119 1.78 -15.54 8.77
CA SER A 119 1.28 -15.12 7.46
C SER A 119 2.37 -15.07 6.37
N LEU A 120 3.63 -14.86 6.74
CA LEU A 120 4.76 -14.77 5.79
C LEU A 120 5.06 -16.09 5.08
N GLU A 121 4.53 -17.23 5.55
CA GLU A 121 4.59 -18.50 4.81
C GLU A 121 3.93 -18.39 3.43
N ARG A 122 2.95 -17.50 3.30
CA ARG A 122 2.22 -17.24 2.05
C ARG A 122 2.77 -16.05 1.26
N LEU A 123 3.97 -15.56 1.61
CA LEU A 123 4.59 -14.42 0.92
C LEU A 123 4.69 -14.64 -0.59
N GLY A 124 4.96 -15.87 -1.03
CA GLY A 124 5.07 -16.23 -2.46
C GLY A 124 3.78 -16.05 -3.27
N GLU A 125 2.63 -15.90 -2.61
CA GLU A 125 1.33 -15.69 -3.24
C GLU A 125 1.01 -14.19 -3.48
N LEU A 126 1.82 -13.27 -2.93
CA LEU A 126 1.64 -11.83 -3.09
C LEU A 126 2.29 -11.28 -4.37
N PRO A 127 1.96 -10.05 -4.80
CA PRO A 127 2.68 -9.37 -5.87
C PRO A 127 4.19 -9.30 -5.62
N VAL A 128 4.98 -9.39 -6.69
CA VAL A 128 6.45 -9.45 -6.64
C VAL A 128 7.04 -8.28 -5.87
N GLU A 129 6.45 -7.08 -5.97
CA GLU A 129 6.92 -5.90 -5.26
C GLU A 129 6.89 -6.11 -3.74
N GLN A 130 5.82 -6.75 -3.22
CA GLN A 130 5.70 -7.02 -1.79
C GLN A 130 6.63 -8.17 -1.35
N GLN A 131 6.86 -9.15 -2.22
CA GLN A 131 7.85 -10.20 -1.98
C GLN A 131 9.25 -9.60 -1.83
N VAL A 132 9.66 -8.77 -2.78
CA VAL A 132 10.98 -8.10 -2.79
C VAL A 132 11.13 -7.19 -1.58
N ARG A 133 10.12 -6.37 -1.27
CA ARG A 133 10.13 -5.47 -0.11
C ARG A 133 10.36 -6.23 1.20
N SER A 134 9.65 -7.34 1.39
CA SER A 134 9.77 -8.18 2.58
C SER A 134 11.14 -8.87 2.67
N GLN A 135 11.67 -9.36 1.55
CA GLN A 135 12.99 -9.99 1.51
C GLN A 135 14.12 -8.98 1.72
N LEU A 136 13.99 -7.76 1.21
CA LEU A 136 14.97 -6.70 1.42
C LEU A 136 15.01 -6.25 2.88
N ALA A 137 13.85 -6.13 3.54
CA ALA A 137 13.78 -5.88 4.98
C ALA A 137 14.46 -7.02 5.76
N ARG A 138 14.21 -8.28 5.38
CA ARG A 138 14.90 -9.44 5.98
C ARG A 138 16.41 -9.36 5.82
N ALA A 139 16.89 -9.11 4.60
CA ALA A 139 18.32 -9.04 4.30
C ALA A 139 19.02 -7.89 5.04
N THR A 140 18.35 -6.75 5.21
CA THR A 140 18.88 -5.60 5.95
C THR A 140 18.97 -5.86 7.46
N ALA A 141 18.16 -6.80 7.98
CA ALA A 141 18.12 -7.15 9.38
C ALA A 141 19.15 -8.22 9.81
N LEU A 142 19.83 -8.85 8.85
CA LEU A 142 20.85 -9.88 9.04
C LEU A 142 22.25 -9.27 9.02
#